data_AF-A0A239Q325-F1
#
_entry.id   AF-A0A239Q325-F1
#
_cell.length_a   1.000
_cell.length_b   1.000
_cell.length_c   1.000
_cell.angle_alpha   90.00
_cell.angle_beta   90.00
_cell.angle_gamma   90.00
#
_symmetry.space_group_name_H-M   'P 1'
#
loop_
_entity.id
_entity.type
_entity.pdbx_description
1 polymer ?
#
loop_
_entity_poly.entity_id
_entity_poly.type
_entity_poly.pdbx_seq_one_letter_code
_entity_poly.pdbx_strand_id
1 'polypeptide(L)'
;MKRVAIEFTRGWSRYNPGEIAAFDEAQAVELEKSGFAKRAKKQPAPKLEKLTLEIGDIRDTDAFKEALGEIEREWQRLEEERARLLAEEKRLEGVRAELDQRIDASDPGDFGVVDDKDTAQDGAEPAEPEVKRPAKGGLPKQGR
;
A
#
# COMPACT_ATOMS: atom_id res chain seq x y z
N MET A 1 34.37 27.09 4.15
CA MET A 1 33.36 28.16 4.14
C MET A 1 33.38 28.86 5.50
N LYS A 2 33.41 30.19 5.53
CA LYS A 2 33.45 30.97 6.77
C LYS A 2 32.02 31.17 7.26
N ARG A 3 31.67 30.56 8.40
CA ARG A 3 30.35 30.72 9.01
C ARG A 3 30.35 31.92 9.95
N VAL A 4 29.31 32.74 9.86
CA VAL A 4 29.09 33.93 10.68
C VAL A 4 27.90 33.66 11.60
N ALA A 5 28.11 33.89 12.90
CA ALA A 5 27.04 33.82 13.88
C ALA A 5 26.20 35.10 13.82
N ILE A 6 24.89 34.94 13.64
CA ILE A 6 23.91 36.03 13.68
C ILE A 6 22.89 35.76 14.77
N GLU A 7 22.45 36.83 15.44
CA GLU A 7 21.39 36.84 16.43
C GLU A 7 20.13 37.37 15.76
N PHE A 8 19.05 36.59 15.81
CA PHE A 8 17.78 36.99 15.21
C PHE A 8 17.12 38.09 16.03
N THR A 9 16.73 39.19 15.39
CA THR A 9 16.01 40.31 16.04
C THR A 9 14.50 40.11 16.02
N ARG A 10 14.01 39.26 15.11
CA ARG A 10 12.60 38.89 14.94
C ARG A 10 12.50 37.43 14.45
N GLY A 11 11.33 36.82 14.60
CA GLY A 11 11.12 35.43 14.19
C GLY A 11 11.36 35.25 12.69
N TRP A 12 12.13 34.23 12.31
CA TRP A 12 12.43 33.90 10.92
C TRP A 12 12.54 32.39 10.74
N SER A 13 11.63 31.81 9.94
CA SER A 13 11.51 30.36 9.77
C SER A 13 11.37 29.66 11.13
N ARG A 14 12.28 28.73 11.47
CA ARG A 14 12.32 28.02 12.75
C ARG A 14 13.01 28.78 13.89
N TYR A 15 13.56 29.96 13.63
CA TYR A 15 14.37 30.70 14.60
C TYR A 15 13.57 31.81 15.28
N ASN A 16 13.67 31.89 16.61
CA ASN A 16 12.99 32.89 17.42
C ASN A 16 13.85 34.15 17.66
N PRO A 17 13.24 35.31 18.00
CA PRO A 17 13.99 36.48 18.43
C PRO A 17 14.92 36.17 19.61
N GLY A 18 16.19 36.59 19.51
CA GLY A 18 17.24 36.35 20.50
C GLY A 18 18.03 35.05 20.28
N GLU A 19 17.59 34.15 19.40
CA GLU A 19 18.34 32.94 19.07
C GLU A 19 19.57 33.27 18.21
N ILE A 20 20.65 32.50 18.41
CA ILE A 20 21.91 32.66 17.67
C ILE A 20 22.17 31.42 16.83
N ALA A 21 22.42 31.61 15.54
CA ALA A 21 22.76 30.52 14.62
C ALA A 21 23.87 30.94 13.64
N ALA A 22 24.54 29.95 13.07
CA ALA A 22 25.69 30.13 12.18
C ALA A 22 25.30 29.89 10.72
N PHE A 23 25.40 30.94 9.91
CA PHE A 23 25.10 30.93 8.47
C PHE A 23 26.36 31.20 7.66
N ASP A 24 26.29 30.95 6.36
CA ASP A 24 27.36 31.39 5.46
C ASP A 24 27.39 32.91 5.35
N GLU A 25 28.57 33.47 5.07
CA GLU A 25 28.77 34.93 5.06
C GLU A 25 27.81 35.68 4.12
N ALA A 26 27.52 35.11 2.94
CA ALA A 26 26.55 35.69 2.00
C ALA A 26 25.12 35.75 2.59
N GLN A 27 24.66 34.66 3.21
CA GLN A 27 23.33 34.59 3.83
C GLN A 27 23.23 35.49 5.07
N ALA A 28 24.30 35.56 5.87
CA ALA A 28 24.34 36.44 7.04
C ALA A 28 24.19 37.92 6.64
N VAL A 29 24.85 38.35 5.56
CA VAL A 29 24.74 39.71 5.03
C VAL A 29 23.33 39.99 4.51
N GLU A 30 22.69 39.03 3.86
CA GLU A 30 21.31 39.16 3.37
C GLU A 30 20.31 39.31 4.53
N LEU A 31 20.45 38.50 5.58
CA LEU A 31 19.60 38.55 6.77
C LEU A 31 19.79 39.85 7.57
N GLU A 32 21.01 40.39 7.59
CA GLU A 32 21.33 41.70 8.17
C GLU A 32 20.72 42.85 7.38
N LYS A 33 20.89 42.86 6.05
CA LYS A 33 20.27 43.87 5.16
C LYS A 33 18.75 43.85 5.24
N SER A 34 18.18 42.66 5.38
CA SER A 34 16.73 42.49 5.51
C SER A 34 16.23 42.88 6.90
N GLY A 35 17.10 43.14 7.88
CA GLY A 35 16.73 43.52 9.25
C GLY A 35 16.16 42.38 10.11
N PHE A 36 16.33 41.12 9.69
CA PHE A 36 15.91 39.93 10.46
C PHE A 36 16.91 39.52 11.53
N ALA A 37 18.19 39.86 11.36
CA ALA A 37 19.24 39.48 12.27
C ALA A 37 20.34 40.54 12.33
N LYS A 38 21.18 40.46 13.36
CA LYS A 38 22.39 41.26 13.55
C LYS A 38 23.56 40.33 13.84
N ARG A 39 24.80 40.77 13.61
CA ARG A 39 25.97 39.96 14.01
C ARG A 39 25.95 39.69 15.52
N ALA A 40 26.10 38.42 15.89
CA ALA A 40 26.09 38.02 17.30
C ALA A 40 27.37 38.48 18.00
N LYS A 41 27.25 39.07 19.21
CA LYS A 41 28.41 39.50 20.02
C LYS A 41 29.23 38.34 20.59
N LYS A 42 28.60 37.17 20.75
CA LYS A 42 29.24 35.94 21.22
C LYS A 42 29.02 34.88 20.15
N GLN A 43 30.09 34.35 19.55
CA GLN A 43 29.98 33.15 18.73
C GLN A 43 29.53 32.02 19.67
N PRO A 44 28.40 31.34 19.41
CA PRO A 44 28.10 30.13 20.12
C PRO A 44 29.23 29.17 19.79
N ALA A 45 29.92 28.65 20.82
CA ALA A 45 30.89 27.58 20.62
C ALA A 45 30.19 26.50 19.77
N PRO A 46 30.84 25.98 18.71
CA PRO A 46 30.23 24.95 17.90
C PRO A 46 30.00 23.73 18.80
N LYS A 47 28.81 23.62 19.39
CA LYS A 47 28.31 22.36 19.94
C LYS A 47 27.99 21.49 18.74
N LEU A 48 29.04 20.94 18.14
CA LEU A 48 28.98 19.74 17.33
C LEU A 48 28.68 18.57 18.28
N GLU A 49 27.52 18.60 18.94
CA GLU A 49 26.90 17.35 19.37
C GLU A 49 26.52 16.67 18.07
N LYS A 50 27.38 15.76 17.62
CA LYS A 50 27.08 14.84 16.54
C LYS A 50 25.82 14.11 16.97
N LEU A 51 24.67 14.55 16.46
CA LEU A 51 23.44 13.77 16.51
C LEU A 51 23.65 12.61 15.54
N THR A 52 24.44 11.61 15.94
CA THR A 52 24.44 10.30 15.30
C THR A 52 23.09 9.69 15.61
N LEU A 53 22.11 9.95 14.72
CA LEU A 53 20.95 9.10 14.61
C LEU A 53 21.47 7.71 14.25
N GLU A 54 21.60 6.84 15.25
CA GLU A 54 21.76 5.41 15.05
C GLU A 54 20.43 4.90 14.46
N ILE A 55 20.27 5.07 13.16
CA ILE A 55 19.25 4.35 12.41
C ILE A 55 19.78 2.93 12.34
N GLY A 56 19.34 2.08 13.27
CA GLY A 56 19.56 0.64 13.17
C GLY A 56 19.06 0.12 11.83
N ASP A 57 19.62 -0.98 11.33
CA ASP A 57 19.19 -1.56 10.06
C ASP A 57 17.68 -1.85 10.15
N ILE A 58 16.91 -1.20 9.28
CA ILE A 58 15.45 -1.29 9.26
C ILE A 58 15.01 -2.76 9.05
N ARG A 59 15.87 -3.57 8.43
CA ARG A 59 15.65 -5.01 8.20
C ARG A 59 15.63 -5.84 9.48
N ASP A 60 16.29 -5.36 10.54
CA ASP A 60 16.33 -6.06 11.82
C ASP A 60 15.13 -5.77 12.71
N THR A 61 14.32 -4.77 12.35
CA THR A 61 13.12 -4.43 13.09
C THR A 61 12.07 -5.54 13.01
N ASP A 62 11.39 -5.81 14.13
CA ASP A 62 10.36 -6.84 14.19
C ASP A 62 9.21 -6.55 13.21
N ALA A 63 8.85 -5.28 13.03
CA ALA A 63 7.84 -4.85 12.07
C ALA A 63 8.21 -5.20 10.62
N PHE A 64 9.49 -5.09 10.24
CA PHE A 64 9.94 -5.48 8.91
C PHE A 64 9.89 -7.00 8.71
N LYS A 65 10.29 -7.78 9.73
CA LYS A 65 10.24 -9.24 9.69
C LYS A 65 8.81 -9.77 9.62
N GLU A 66 7.89 -9.15 10.35
CA GLU A 66 6.46 -9.47 10.30
C GLU A 66 5.88 -9.19 8.90
N ALA A 67 6.14 -8.00 8.35
CA ALA A 67 5.71 -7.64 7.00
C ALA A 67 6.29 -8.58 5.93
N LEU A 68 7.56 -8.98 6.08
CA LEU A 68 8.19 -9.94 5.16
C LEU A 68 7.53 -11.32 5.25
N GLY A 69 7.21 -11.78 6.46
CA GLY A 69 6.49 -13.05 6.67
C GLY A 69 5.07 -13.03 6.12
N GLU A 70 4.36 -11.89 6.16
CA GLU A 70 3.07 -11.73 5.49
C GLU A 70 3.18 -11.84 3.97
N ILE A 71 4.18 -11.17 3.39
CA ILE A 71 4.44 -11.23 1.94
C ILE A 71 4.76 -12.66 1.50
N GLU A 72 5.59 -13.38 2.26
CA GLU A 72 5.92 -14.78 1.94
C GLU A 72 4.70 -15.71 2.00
N ARG A 73 3.80 -15.52 2.98
CA ARG A 73 2.56 -16.31 3.08
C ARG A 73 1.62 -16.05 1.91
N GLU A 74 1.40 -14.80 1.56
CA GLU A 74 0.55 -14.45 0.41
C GLU A 74 1.16 -14.91 -0.92
N TRP A 75 2.49 -14.88 -1.04
CA TRP A 75 3.18 -15.45 -2.20
C TRP A 75 2.91 -16.96 -2.32
N GLN A 76 3.06 -17.72 -1.24
CA GLN A 76 2.78 -19.16 -1.24
C GLN A 76 1.33 -19.46 -1.63
N ARG A 77 0.39 -18.70 -1.06
CA ARG A 77 -1.04 -18.81 -1.40
C ARG A 77 -1.31 -18.56 -2.88
N LEU A 78 -0.70 -17.53 -3.47
CA LEU A 78 -0.84 -17.23 -4.89
C LEU A 78 -0.23 -18.33 -5.78
N GLU A 79 0.89 -18.93 -5.37
CA GLU A 79 1.49 -20.03 -6.11
C GLU A 79 0.59 -21.29 -6.08
N GLU A 80 -0.03 -21.59 -4.94
CA GLU A 80 -1.01 -22.67 -4.81
C GLU A 80 -2.25 -22.42 -5.69
N GLU A 81 -2.78 -21.20 -5.68
CA GLU A 81 -3.91 -20.81 -6.52
C GLU A 81 -3.57 -20.92 -8.01
N ARG A 82 -2.37 -20.49 -8.40
CA ARG A 82 -1.88 -20.62 -9.77
C ARG A 82 -1.75 -22.08 -10.20
N ALA A 83 -1.23 -22.95 -9.35
CA ALA A 83 -1.15 -24.38 -9.61
C ALA A 83 -2.53 -25.00 -9.77
N ARG A 84 -3.49 -24.60 -8.93
CA ARG A 84 -4.89 -25.03 -9.03
C ARG A 84 -5.54 -24.59 -10.35
N LEU A 85 -5.34 -23.33 -10.74
CA LEU A 85 -5.89 -22.80 -12.00
C LEU A 85 -5.31 -23.51 -13.22
N LEU A 86 -4.01 -23.79 -13.23
CA LEU A 86 -3.38 -24.58 -14.31
C LEU A 86 -3.94 -26.01 -14.40
N ALA A 87 -4.23 -26.64 -13.25
CA ALA A 87 -4.85 -27.96 -13.24
C ALA A 87 -6.29 -27.92 -13.76
N GLU A 88 -7.06 -26.88 -13.41
CA GLU A 88 -8.41 -26.64 -13.92
C GLU A 88 -8.41 -26.39 -15.42
N GLU A 89 -7.49 -25.56 -15.92
CA GLU A 89 -7.32 -25.26 -17.35
C GLU A 89 -7.05 -26.55 -18.14
N LYS A 90 -6.10 -27.38 -17.69
CA LYS A 90 -5.82 -28.67 -18.32
C LYS A 90 -7.02 -29.62 -18.30
N ARG A 91 -7.81 -29.60 -17.22
CA ARG A 91 -9.05 -30.40 -17.13
C ARG A 91 -10.07 -29.93 -18.17
N LEU A 92 -10.25 -28.61 -18.30
CA LEU A 92 -11.17 -28.02 -19.26
C LEU A 92 -10.74 -28.26 -20.71
N GLU A 93 -9.44 -28.19 -21.01
CA GLU A 93 -8.90 -28.58 -22.31
C GLU A 93 -9.23 -30.05 -22.64
N GLY A 94 -9.11 -30.95 -21.68
CA GLY A 94 -9.50 -32.36 -21.85
C GLY A 94 -10.99 -32.53 -22.15
N VAL A 95 -11.86 -31.85 -21.38
CA VAL A 95 -13.31 -31.87 -21.62
C VAL A 95 -13.65 -31.30 -22.99
N ARG A 96 -12.96 -30.23 -23.42
CA ARG A 96 -13.15 -29.64 -24.74
C ARG A 96 -12.77 -30.62 -25.85
N ALA A 97 -11.62 -31.29 -25.74
CA ALA A 97 -11.19 -32.28 -26.72
C ALA A 97 -12.18 -33.46 -26.83
N GLU A 98 -12.75 -33.89 -25.70
CA GLU A 98 -13.79 -34.92 -25.68
C GLU A 98 -15.08 -34.44 -26.36
N LEU A 99 -15.51 -33.19 -26.12
CA LEU A 99 -16.67 -32.59 -26.78
C LEU A 99 -16.45 -32.45 -28.28
N ASP A 100 -15.29 -31.96 -28.71
CA ASP A 100 -14.94 -31.82 -30.12
C ASP A 100 -14.98 -33.20 -30.83
N GLN A 101 -14.43 -34.26 -30.19
CA GLN A 101 -14.53 -35.62 -30.72
C GLN A 101 -15.98 -36.12 -30.83
N ARG A 102 -16.83 -35.83 -29.85
CA ARG A 102 -18.24 -36.21 -29.89
C ARG A 102 -18.99 -35.47 -30.99
N ILE A 103 -18.69 -34.19 -31.22
CA ILE A 103 -19.28 -33.40 -32.29
C ILE A 103 -18.84 -33.95 -33.66
N ASP A 104 -17.56 -34.22 -33.85
CA ASP A 104 -17.02 -34.77 -35.10
C ASP A 104 -17.51 -36.20 -35.38
N ALA A 105 -17.78 -36.99 -34.33
CA ALA A 105 -18.35 -38.33 -34.44
C ALA A 105 -19.88 -38.36 -34.57
N SER A 106 -20.56 -37.23 -34.38
CA SER A 106 -22.03 -37.15 -34.52
C SER A 106 -22.40 -36.79 -35.96
N ASP A 107 -23.18 -37.66 -36.62
CA ASP A 107 -23.81 -37.37 -37.91
C ASP A 107 -24.89 -36.28 -37.66
N PRO A 108 -24.92 -35.14 -38.37
CA PRO A 108 -25.87 -34.05 -38.11
C PRO A 108 -27.36 -34.42 -38.25
N GLY A 109 -27.68 -35.66 -38.65
CA GLY A 109 -29.02 -36.23 -38.68
C GLY A 109 -29.45 -37.03 -37.44
N ASP A 110 -28.56 -37.28 -36.47
CA ASP A 110 -28.83 -38.14 -35.31
C ASP A 110 -28.81 -37.38 -33.97
N PHE A 111 -29.33 -36.15 -33.96
CA PHE A 111 -29.84 -35.57 -32.72
C PHE A 111 -31.17 -36.25 -32.41
N GLY A 112 -31.09 -37.47 -31.88
CA GLY A 112 -32.22 -38.22 -31.37
C GLY A 112 -33.07 -37.32 -30.47
N VAL A 113 -34.34 -37.20 -30.81
CA VAL A 113 -35.36 -36.56 -29.97
C VAL A 113 -35.25 -37.17 -28.58
N VAL A 114 -34.86 -36.37 -27.59
CA VAL A 114 -34.93 -36.78 -26.19
C VAL A 114 -36.42 -36.87 -25.87
N ASP A 115 -36.91 -38.09 -25.69
CA ASP A 115 -38.29 -38.35 -25.29
C ASP A 115 -38.48 -37.77 -23.87
N ASP A 116 -39.21 -36.66 -23.76
CA ASP A 116 -39.59 -35.99 -22.51
C ASP A 116 -40.57 -36.86 -21.70
N LYS A 117 -40.08 -37.97 -21.13
CA LYS A 117 -40.82 -38.78 -20.17
C LYS A 117 -39.95 -39.20 -19.00
N ASP A 118 -39.67 -38.23 -18.12
CA ASP A 118 -39.88 -38.37 -16.67
C ASP A 118 -39.48 -37.08 -15.96
N THR A 119 -40.42 -36.12 -15.89
CA THR A 119 -40.37 -35.06 -14.87
C THR A 119 -41.69 -35.03 -14.13
N ALA A 120 -41.76 -35.81 -13.06
CA ALA A 120 -42.65 -35.56 -11.94
C ALA A 120 -41.89 -35.85 -10.64
N GLN A 121 -42.05 -34.95 -9.66
CA GLN A 121 -41.44 -34.87 -8.32
C GLN A 121 -40.02 -34.26 -8.29
N ASP A 122 -39.72 -33.22 -7.52
CA ASP A 122 -40.42 -32.63 -6.38
C ASP A 122 -40.11 -31.13 -6.33
N GLY A 123 -41.09 -30.36 -5.88
CA GLY A 123 -40.99 -28.91 -5.82
C GLY A 123 -39.98 -28.46 -4.77
N ALA A 124 -38.96 -27.75 -5.20
CA ALA A 124 -38.21 -26.84 -4.35
C ALA A 124 -37.80 -25.62 -5.18
N GLU A 125 -38.53 -24.52 -4.98
CA GLU A 125 -38.08 -23.20 -5.41
C GLU A 125 -36.67 -22.96 -4.86
N PRO A 126 -35.66 -22.61 -5.68
CA PRO A 126 -34.44 -22.06 -5.13
C PRO A 126 -34.77 -20.66 -4.60
N ALA A 127 -34.75 -20.50 -3.28
CA ALA A 127 -34.75 -19.19 -2.65
C ALA A 127 -33.62 -18.34 -3.26
N GLU A 128 -33.99 -17.22 -3.88
CA GLU A 128 -33.03 -16.22 -4.34
C GLU A 128 -32.16 -15.78 -3.15
N PRO A 129 -30.82 -15.75 -3.27
CA PRO A 129 -30.01 -15.11 -2.26
C PRO A 129 -30.28 -13.61 -2.31
N GLU A 130 -31.00 -13.08 -1.31
CA GLU A 130 -31.04 -11.64 -1.04
C GLU A 130 -29.60 -11.14 -0.89
N VAL A 131 -29.12 -10.42 -1.90
CA VAL A 131 -27.89 -9.66 -1.83
C VAL A 131 -28.10 -8.54 -0.81
N LYS A 132 -27.78 -8.80 0.47
CA LYS A 132 -27.64 -7.76 1.48
C LYS A 132 -26.47 -6.86 1.09
N ARG A 133 -26.81 -5.72 0.46
CA ARG A 133 -25.89 -4.60 0.28
C ARG A 133 -25.31 -4.22 1.65
N PRO A 134 -24.01 -3.97 1.79
CA PRO A 134 -23.45 -3.47 3.03
C PRO A 134 -24.13 -2.12 3.35
N ALA A 135 -24.75 -2.05 4.53
CA ALA A 135 -25.31 -0.81 5.03
C ALA A 135 -24.19 0.23 5.11
N LYS A 136 -24.48 1.40 4.53
CA LYS A 136 -23.66 2.61 4.58
C LYS A 136 -23.16 2.88 6.00
N GLY A 137 -21.91 3.32 6.07
CA GLY A 137 -21.21 3.61 7.30
C GLY A 137 -21.94 4.59 8.23
N GLY A 138 -21.84 4.29 9.52
CA GLY A 138 -21.97 5.27 10.59
C GLY A 138 -20.62 5.35 11.30
N LEU A 139 -19.92 6.48 11.14
CA LEU A 139 -18.76 6.78 11.96
C LEU A 139 -19.17 6.87 13.45
N PRO A 140 -18.31 6.44 14.38
CA PRO A 140 -18.55 6.64 15.81
C PRO A 140 -18.50 8.13 16.15
N LYS A 141 -19.55 8.64 16.81
CA LYS A 141 -19.53 9.98 17.41
C LYS A 141 -18.60 9.95 18.64
N GLN A 142 -17.40 10.51 18.48
CA GLN A 142 -16.62 11.00 19.62
C GLN A 142 -17.09 12.40 20.01
N GLY A 143 -17.33 12.62 21.30
CA GLY A 143 -17.20 13.92 21.97
C GLY A 143 -18.47 14.77 22.16
N ARG A 144 -19.00 14.77 23.39
CA ARG A 144 -18.79 15.89 24.32
C ARG A 144 -18.94 15.41 25.76
#